data_AF-A0A6M4BVN1-F1
#
_entry.id   AF-A0A6M4BVN1-F1
#
_cell.length_a   1.000
_cell.length_b   1.000
_cell.length_c   1.000
_cell.angle_alpha   90.00
_cell.angle_beta   90.00
_cell.angle_gamma   90.00
#
_symmetry.space_group_name_H-M   'P 1'
#
loop_
_entity.id
_entity.type
_entity.pdbx_description
1 polymer ?
#
loop_
_entity_poly.entity_id
_entity_poly.type
_entity_poly.pdbx_seq_one_letter_code
_entity_poly.pdbx_strand_id
1 'polypeptide(L)'
;QVTKQELDYFEYYIDGINNEIAREYYNENYLQEKFFRILNETFYDSVASPTTLKLKICIEYVYEQVFGKCEEGHQCLMDPMKILEVMYEDYNLRLDSLDFKIVKQAQSDFFAQDLKMMLNAYKAQRE
;
A
#
# COMPACT_ATOMS: atom_id res chain seq x y z
N GLN A 1 26.08 66.80 15.83
CA GLN A 1 26.65 65.72 16.66
C GLN A 1 25.49 64.82 17.03
N VAL A 2 25.55 63.54 16.65
CA VAL A 2 24.55 62.54 17.11
C VAL A 2 24.73 62.40 18.61
N THR A 3 23.64 62.47 19.36
CA THR A 3 23.69 62.34 20.82
C THR A 3 23.86 60.87 21.21
N LYS A 4 24.55 60.61 22.32
CA LYS A 4 24.80 59.24 22.81
C LYS A 4 23.50 58.42 22.94
N GLN A 5 22.41 59.07 23.34
CA GLN A 5 21.07 58.46 23.40
C GLN A 5 20.54 57.98 22.05
N GLU A 6 20.80 58.69 20.96
CA GLU A 6 20.38 58.28 19.62
C GLU A 6 21.18 57.05 19.16
N LEU A 7 22.49 56.99 19.46
CA LEU A 7 23.32 55.82 19.18
C LEU A 7 22.86 54.59 19.97
N ASP A 8 22.62 54.74 21.27
CA ASP A 8 22.13 53.65 22.13
C ASP A 8 20.75 53.14 21.63
N TYR A 9 19.90 54.03 21.14
CA TYR A 9 18.59 53.67 20.56
C TYR A 9 18.74 52.90 19.23
N PHE A 10 19.67 53.33 18.36
CA PHE A 10 19.95 52.61 17.12
C PHE A 10 20.55 51.23 17.38
N GLU A 11 21.47 51.10 18.33
CA GLU A 11 22.03 49.80 18.74
C GLU A 11 20.94 48.85 19.24
N TYR A 12 20.04 49.32 20.12
CA TYR A 12 18.91 48.51 20.60
C TYR A 12 18.03 48.00 19.45
N TYR A 13 17.74 48.87 18.47
CA TYR A 13 16.90 48.50 17.33
C TYR A 13 17.61 47.50 16.39
N ILE A 14 18.92 47.70 16.16
CA ILE A 14 19.76 46.78 15.38
C ILE A 14 19.81 45.42 16.06
N ASP A 15 20.00 45.36 17.37
CA ASP A 15 20.01 44.12 18.15
C ASP A 15 18.65 43.42 18.11
N GLY A 16 17.55 44.19 18.19
CA GLY A 16 16.20 43.68 18.01
C GLY A 16 16.01 42.99 16.66
N ILE A 17 16.41 43.66 15.57
CA ILE A 17 16.34 43.10 14.22
C ILE A 17 17.23 41.85 14.10
N ASN A 18 18.45 41.88 14.61
CA ASN A 18 19.37 40.74 14.52
C ASN A 18 18.81 39.50 15.25
N ASN A 19 18.14 39.70 16.40
CA ASN A 19 17.48 38.62 17.11
C ASN A 19 16.28 38.06 16.33
N GLU A 20 15.49 38.91 15.69
CA GLU A 20 14.40 38.46 14.82
C GLU A 20 14.92 37.66 13.62
N ILE A 21 15.96 38.16 12.95
CA ILE A 21 16.63 37.46 11.85
C ILE A 21 17.13 36.08 12.30
N ALA A 22 17.81 36.00 13.44
CA ALA A 22 18.30 34.74 13.97
C ALA A 22 17.16 33.75 14.28
N ARG A 23 16.04 34.25 14.80
CA ARG A 23 14.84 33.43 15.06
C ARG A 23 14.23 32.89 13.77
N GLU A 24 14.09 33.73 12.74
CA GLU A 24 13.53 33.29 11.47
C GLU A 24 14.43 32.28 10.76
N TYR A 25 15.76 32.47 10.79
CA TYR A 25 16.71 31.46 10.28
C TYR A 25 16.60 30.13 11.02
N TYR A 26 16.43 30.16 12.35
CA TYR A 26 16.20 28.93 13.12
C TYR A 26 14.89 28.25 12.71
N ASN A 27 13.81 29.01 12.60
CA ASN A 27 12.49 28.50 12.22
C ASN A 27 12.51 27.89 10.81
N GLU A 28 13.14 28.56 9.86
CA GLU A 28 13.29 28.07 8.49
C GLU A 28 14.00 26.71 8.47
N ASN A 29 15.17 26.62 9.11
CA ASN A 29 15.94 25.38 9.18
C ASN A 29 15.13 24.26 9.87
N TYR A 30 14.48 24.57 11.00
CA TYR A 30 13.66 23.61 11.73
C TYR A 30 12.49 23.07 10.89
N LEU A 31 11.80 23.94 10.17
CA LEU A 31 10.69 23.54 9.30
C LEU A 31 11.18 22.74 8.10
N GLN A 32 12.32 23.13 7.51
CA GLN A 32 12.94 22.41 6.40
C GLN A 32 13.34 20.99 6.80
N GLU A 33 14.01 20.82 7.95
CA GLU A 33 14.38 19.52 8.48
C GLU A 33 13.14 18.65 8.74
N LYS A 34 12.10 19.20 9.38
CA LYS A 34 10.84 18.49 9.60
C LYS A 34 10.19 18.06 8.30
N PHE A 35 10.15 18.94 7.30
CA PHE A 35 9.56 18.65 6.00
C PHE A 35 10.27 17.47 5.33
N PHE A 36 11.60 17.53 5.23
CA PHE A 36 12.36 16.45 4.60
C PHE A 36 12.30 15.14 5.38
N ARG A 37 12.21 15.19 6.72
CA ARG A 37 11.98 13.99 7.52
C ARG A 37 10.65 13.33 7.17
N ILE A 38 9.56 14.11 7.13
CA ILE A 38 8.24 13.58 6.77
C ILE A 38 8.25 13.01 5.34
N LEU A 39 8.86 13.73 4.41
CA LEU A 39 8.92 13.35 3.00
C LEU A 39 9.70 12.04 2.80
N ASN A 40 10.88 11.93 3.41
CA ASN A 40 11.81 10.83 3.17
C ASN A 40 11.58 9.61 4.06
N GLU A 41 10.88 9.76 5.19
CA GLU A 41 10.51 8.64 6.05
C GLU A 41 9.04 8.29 5.83
N THR A 42 8.14 8.97 6.54
CA THR A 42 6.73 8.55 6.64
C THR A 42 6.02 8.50 5.29
N PHE A 43 6.20 9.54 4.46
CA PHE A 43 5.57 9.58 3.15
C PHE A 43 6.22 8.58 2.19
N TYR A 44 7.55 8.53 2.14
CA TYR A 44 8.26 7.56 1.32
C TYR A 44 7.84 6.13 1.67
N ASP A 45 7.95 5.73 2.94
CA ASP A 45 7.62 4.39 3.40
C ASP A 45 6.17 4.01 3.07
N SER A 46 5.23 4.94 3.29
CA SER A 46 3.79 4.69 3.16
C SER A 46 3.25 4.80 1.74
N VAL A 47 3.95 5.49 0.83
CA VAL A 47 3.41 5.82 -0.51
C VAL A 47 4.34 5.37 -1.64
N ALA A 48 5.65 5.58 -1.49
CA ALA A 48 6.61 5.49 -2.59
C ALA A 48 7.67 4.38 -2.40
N SER A 49 7.71 3.72 -1.25
CA SER A 49 8.70 2.70 -0.98
C SER A 49 8.52 1.50 -1.92
N PRO A 50 9.60 0.79 -2.24
CA PRO A 50 9.52 -0.39 -3.10
C PRO A 50 8.52 -1.44 -2.59
N THR A 51 8.42 -1.59 -1.26
CA THR A 51 7.49 -2.52 -0.62
C THR A 51 6.04 -2.10 -0.83
N THR A 52 5.74 -0.82 -0.66
CA THR A 52 4.39 -0.27 -0.85
C THR A 52 3.97 -0.34 -2.32
N LEU A 53 4.85 0.03 -3.26
CA LEU A 53 4.57 -0.09 -4.69
C LEU A 53 4.37 -1.55 -5.12
N LYS A 54 5.15 -2.48 -4.55
CA LYS A 54 4.97 -3.91 -4.80
C LYS A 54 3.61 -4.39 -4.29
N LEU A 55 3.22 -3.99 -3.08
CA LEU A 55 1.90 -4.31 -2.53
C LEU A 55 0.78 -3.77 -3.43
N LYS A 56 0.91 -2.52 -3.90
CA LYS A 56 -0.01 -1.91 -4.86
C LYS A 56 -0.22 -2.81 -6.08
N ILE A 57 0.86 -3.15 -6.76
CA ILE A 57 0.81 -3.98 -7.98
C ILE A 57 0.19 -5.34 -7.69
N CYS A 58 0.52 -5.97 -6.56
CA CYS A 58 -0.06 -7.26 -6.18
C CYS A 58 -1.58 -7.17 -6.00
N ILE A 59 -2.08 -6.14 -5.31
CA ILE A 59 -3.52 -5.92 -5.10
C ILE A 59 -4.23 -5.69 -6.43
N GLU A 60 -3.72 -4.78 -7.25
CA GLU A 60 -4.30 -4.46 -8.55
C GLU A 60 -4.35 -5.70 -9.45
N TYR A 61 -3.26 -6.46 -9.50
CA TYR A 61 -3.20 -7.70 -10.27
C TYR A 61 -4.26 -8.71 -9.81
N VAL A 62 -4.35 -8.99 -8.50
CA VAL A 62 -5.31 -9.96 -7.97
C VAL A 62 -6.75 -9.48 -8.23
N TYR A 63 -7.02 -8.19 -8.02
CA TYR A 63 -8.32 -7.60 -8.29
C TYR A 63 -8.71 -7.79 -9.77
N GLU A 64 -7.80 -7.48 -10.70
CA GLU A 64 -8.07 -7.64 -12.14
C GLU A 64 -8.31 -9.09 -12.54
N GLN A 65 -7.60 -10.06 -11.93
CA GLN A 65 -7.81 -11.48 -12.22
C GLN A 65 -9.19 -11.97 -11.78
N VAL A 66 -9.74 -11.42 -10.69
CA VAL A 66 -11.02 -11.89 -10.14
C VAL A 66 -12.21 -11.11 -10.67
N PHE A 67 -12.10 -9.78 -10.79
CA PHE A 67 -13.21 -8.89 -11.14
C PHE A 67 -13.10 -8.28 -12.54
N GLY A 68 -11.97 -8.48 -13.24
CA GLY A 68 -11.68 -7.85 -14.53
C GLY A 68 -11.01 -6.49 -14.39
N LYS A 69 -10.65 -5.90 -15.54
CA LYS A 69 -9.90 -4.62 -15.58
C LYS A 69 -10.71 -3.47 -15.03
N CYS A 70 -10.08 -2.63 -14.21
CA CYS A 70 -10.63 -1.34 -13.80
C CYS A 70 -10.26 -0.28 -14.85
N GLU A 71 -11.23 0.20 -15.64
CA GLU A 71 -10.97 1.14 -16.74
C GLU A 71 -10.41 2.49 -16.27
N GLU A 72 -10.78 2.94 -15.07
CA GLU A 72 -10.32 4.20 -14.49
C GLU A 72 -8.98 4.08 -13.72
N GLY A 73 -8.50 2.84 -13.52
CA GLY A 73 -7.42 2.53 -12.60
C GLY A 73 -7.79 2.78 -11.14
N HIS A 74 -7.05 2.17 -10.22
CA HIS A 74 -7.30 2.35 -8.78
C HIS A 74 -6.59 3.61 -8.29
N GLN A 75 -7.35 4.70 -8.13
CA GLN A 75 -6.82 5.94 -7.52
C GLN A 75 -6.40 5.75 -6.06
N CYS A 76 -7.07 4.84 -5.35
CA CYS A 76 -6.79 4.45 -3.99
C CYS A 76 -6.83 2.92 -3.85
N LEU A 77 -5.93 2.36 -3.04
CA LEU A 77 -5.87 0.92 -2.80
C LEU A 77 -6.91 0.40 -1.80
N MET A 78 -7.52 1.30 -1.02
CA MET A 78 -8.45 0.92 0.03
C MET A 78 -9.65 0.13 -0.51
N ASP A 79 -10.24 0.57 -1.63
CA ASP A 79 -11.44 -0.09 -2.17
C ASP A 79 -11.13 -1.48 -2.73
N PRO A 80 -10.10 -1.66 -3.59
CA PRO A 80 -9.71 -3.00 -4.05
C PRO A 80 -9.36 -3.95 -2.92
N MET A 81 -8.61 -3.47 -1.92
CA MET A 81 -8.24 -4.28 -0.76
C MET A 81 -9.47 -4.76 0.01
N LYS A 82 -10.41 -3.84 0.30
CA LYS A 82 -11.62 -4.16 1.05
C LYS A 82 -12.51 -5.15 0.29
N ILE A 83 -12.65 -4.99 -1.01
CA ILE A 83 -13.45 -5.91 -1.84
C ILE A 83 -12.81 -7.30 -1.86
N LEU A 84 -11.48 -7.37 -2.03
CA LEU A 84 -10.74 -8.64 -1.99
C LEU A 84 -10.87 -9.32 -0.64
N GLU A 85 -10.78 -8.58 0.46
CA GLU A 85 -10.94 -9.09 1.81
C GLU A 85 -12.34 -9.68 2.04
N VAL A 86 -13.39 -8.94 1.70
CA VAL A 86 -14.78 -9.42 1.81
C VAL A 86 -15.02 -10.67 0.98
N MET A 87 -14.46 -10.72 -0.23
CA MET A 87 -14.60 -11.89 -1.10
C MET A 87 -13.84 -13.11 -0.56
N TYR A 88 -12.67 -12.90 0.03
CA TYR A 88 -11.92 -13.96 0.70
C TYR A 88 -12.68 -14.52 1.91
N GLU A 89 -13.30 -13.65 2.72
CA GLU A 89 -14.14 -14.06 3.83
C GLU A 89 -15.37 -14.86 3.37
N ASP A 90 -16.09 -14.38 2.36
CA ASP A 90 -17.23 -15.11 1.78
C ASP A 90 -16.79 -16.48 1.25
N TYR A 91 -15.66 -16.54 0.57
CA TYR A 91 -15.10 -17.80 0.07
C TYR A 91 -14.82 -18.80 1.19
N ASN A 92 -14.21 -18.35 2.29
CA ASN A 92 -13.96 -19.21 3.45
C ASN A 92 -15.26 -19.70 4.11
N LEU A 93 -16.25 -18.81 4.27
CA LEU A 93 -17.56 -19.20 4.81
C LEU A 93 -18.24 -20.28 3.94
N ARG A 94 -18.13 -20.14 2.62
CA ARG A 94 -18.64 -21.14 1.68
C ARG A 94 -17.90 -22.47 1.82
N LEU A 95 -16.57 -22.45 1.99
CA LEU A 95 -15.81 -23.67 2.25
C LEU A 95 -16.20 -24.34 3.56
N ASP A 96 -16.40 -23.57 4.63
CA ASP A 96 -16.83 -24.08 5.94
C ASP A 96 -18.22 -24.70 5.89
N SER A 97 -19.08 -24.21 4.99
CA SER A 97 -20.44 -24.73 4.80
C SER A 97 -20.51 -26.06 4.01
N LEU A 98 -19.38 -26.53 3.45
CA LEU A 98 -19.37 -27.75 2.64
C LEU A 98 -19.55 -29.00 3.51
N ASP A 99 -20.52 -29.87 3.13
CA ASP A 99 -20.67 -31.18 3.76
C ASP A 99 -19.48 -32.07 3.37
N PHE A 100 -18.71 -32.46 4.37
CA PHE A 100 -17.54 -33.31 4.24
C PHE A 100 -17.83 -34.65 3.54
N LYS A 101 -19.05 -35.18 3.65
CA LYS A 101 -19.47 -36.39 2.92
C LYS A 101 -19.55 -36.14 1.42
N ILE A 102 -20.12 -35.01 1.01
CA ILE A 102 -20.22 -34.61 -0.39
C ILE A 102 -18.82 -34.36 -0.96
N VAL A 103 -17.96 -33.68 -0.20
CA VAL A 103 -16.56 -33.43 -0.61
C VAL A 103 -15.79 -34.74 -0.81
N LYS A 104 -15.90 -35.69 0.12
CA LYS A 104 -15.25 -37.01 -0.01
C LYS A 104 -15.80 -37.81 -1.19
N GLN A 105 -17.11 -37.74 -1.43
CA GLN A 105 -17.71 -38.41 -2.58
C GLN A 105 -17.20 -37.81 -3.89
N ALA A 106 -17.21 -36.48 -4.01
CA ALA A 106 -16.69 -35.78 -5.19
C ALA A 106 -15.21 -36.07 -5.45
N GLN A 107 -14.37 -36.14 -4.40
CA GLN A 107 -12.97 -36.57 -4.53
C GLN A 107 -12.86 -37.99 -5.08
N SER A 108 -13.63 -38.94 -4.52
CA SER A 108 -13.63 -40.32 -4.98
C SER A 108 -14.06 -40.44 -6.45
N ASP A 109 -15.09 -39.70 -6.85
CA ASP A 109 -15.60 -39.71 -8.21
C ASP A 109 -14.60 -39.09 -9.20
N PHE A 110 -13.91 -38.02 -8.79
CA PHE A 110 -12.85 -37.39 -9.57
C PHE A 110 -11.68 -38.36 -9.81
N PHE A 111 -11.19 -39.03 -8.76
CA PHE A 111 -10.12 -40.02 -8.90
C PHE A 111 -10.52 -41.20 -9.79
N ALA A 112 -11.78 -41.65 -9.69
CA ALA A 112 -12.29 -42.71 -10.55
C ALA A 112 -12.35 -42.28 -12.02
N GLN A 113 -12.72 -41.03 -12.30
CA GLN A 113 -12.70 -40.47 -13.66
C GLN A 113 -11.28 -40.32 -14.20
N ASP A 114 -10.34 -39.79 -13.43
CA ASP A 114 -8.94 -39.65 -13.83
C ASP A 114 -8.30 -41.02 -14.14
N LEU A 115 -8.55 -42.02 -13.29
CA LEU A 115 -8.08 -43.37 -13.51
C LEU A 115 -8.65 -43.96 -14.82
N LYS A 116 -9.93 -43.71 -15.09
CA LYS A 116 -10.58 -44.15 -16.33
C LYS A 116 -9.98 -43.44 -17.55
N MET A 117 -9.69 -42.14 -17.46
CA MET A 117 -9.01 -41.38 -18.50
C MET A 117 -7.61 -41.91 -18.79
N MET A 118 -6.80 -42.17 -17.76
CA MET A 118 -5.45 -42.74 -17.92
C MET A 118 -5.49 -44.12 -18.59
N LEU A 119 -6.43 -44.99 -18.17
CA LEU A 119 -6.59 -46.31 -18.77
C LEU A 119 -7.02 -46.24 -20.24
N ASN A 120 -7.89 -45.30 -20.59
CA ASN A 120 -8.31 -45.09 -21.97
C ASN A 120 -7.16 -44.56 -22.84
N ALA A 121 -6.38 -43.60 -22.32
CA ALA A 121 -5.19 -43.10 -23.00
C ALA A 121 -4.14 -44.20 -23.23
N TYR A 122 -3.94 -45.06 -22.24
CA TYR A 122 -3.03 -46.20 -22.35
C TYR A 122 -3.47 -47.24 -23.38
N LYS A 123 -4.78 -47.52 -23.47
CA LYS A 123 -5.33 -48.40 -24.51
C LYS A 123 -5.19 -47.80 -25.90
N ALA A 124 -5.46 -46.50 -26.05
CA ALA A 124 -5.32 -45.78 -27.32
C ALA A 124 -3.87 -45.69 -27.83
N GLN A 125 -2.86 -45.87 -26.97
CA GLN A 125 -1.45 -45.97 -27.38
C GLN A 125 -1.06 -47.37 -27.89
N ARG A 126 -1.89 -48.39 -27.64
CA ARG A 126 -1.61 -49.80 -27.97
C ARG A 126 -2.38 -50.31 -29.18
N GLU A 127 -3.38 -49.55 -29.65
CA GLU A 127 -4.03 -49.70 -30.96
C GLU A 127 -3.28 -48.88 -32.02
#